data_AF-A0A1I8F5L6-F1
#
_entry.id   AF-A0A1I8F5L6-F1
#
_cell.length_a   1.000
_cell.length_b   1.000
_cell.length_c   1.000
_cell.angle_alpha   90.00
_cell.angle_beta   90.00
_cell.angle_gamma   90.00
#
_symmetry.space_group_name_H-M   'P 1'
#
loop_
_entity.id
_entity.type
_entity.pdbx_description
1 polymer ?
#
loop_
_entity_poly.entity_id
_entity_poly.type
_entity_poly.pdbx_seq_one_letter_code
_entity_poly.pdbx_strand_id
1 'polypeptide(L)'
;PEDPAGADPLRGSLFVPLRLQALVIRPDLPDIVDQMFQRFLPNERPQRLQLLMACLLRRFGFVPDCAGVKDMCPVWIHCTAGMMVMLPCASQRLVPRRYGTLIDKSRRFLQQATAGPAGTNLARVEGVPVGFIWSWNHILTRRWRSSWTGDEHFQDCLLADFRRFCANDANRLKDYWDSIWY
;
A
#
# COMPACT_ATOMS: atom_id res chain seq x y z
N PRO A 1 -15.80 32.99 13.73
CA PRO A 1 -15.55 31.53 13.80
C PRO A 1 -15.09 31.06 12.42
N GLU A 2 -13.79 31.21 12.16
CA GLU A 2 -13.16 30.70 10.94
C GLU A 2 -12.89 29.21 11.13
N ASP A 3 -13.41 28.41 10.20
CA ASP A 3 -13.34 26.96 10.23
C ASP A 3 -11.93 26.51 9.76
N PRO A 4 -11.10 25.87 10.59
CA PRO A 4 -9.74 25.55 10.23
C PRO A 4 -9.67 24.14 9.63
N ALA A 5 -10.19 23.91 8.43
CA ALA A 5 -9.80 22.74 7.62
C ALA A 5 -10.47 22.75 6.24
N GLY A 6 -9.73 23.15 5.21
CA GLY A 6 -10.02 22.79 3.82
C GLY A 6 -9.75 21.31 3.50
N ALA A 7 -10.02 20.40 4.43
CA ALA A 7 -9.88 18.96 4.24
C ALA A 7 -11.26 18.37 3.96
N ASP A 8 -11.49 18.01 2.69
CA ASP A 8 -12.66 17.24 2.29
C ASP A 8 -12.68 15.89 3.05
N PRO A 9 -13.67 15.65 3.93
CA PRO A 9 -13.76 14.41 4.71
C PRO A 9 -13.95 13.16 3.83
N LEU A 10 -14.29 13.32 2.55
CA LEU A 10 -14.39 12.24 1.57
C LEU A 10 -13.06 11.92 0.86
N ARG A 11 -12.02 12.76 1.01
CA ARG A 11 -10.68 12.57 0.42
C ARG A 11 -9.63 12.05 1.41
N GLY A 12 -10.09 11.29 2.41
CA GLY A 12 -9.24 10.60 3.38
C GLY A 12 -8.38 9.51 2.75
N SER A 13 -7.35 9.07 3.47
CA SER A 13 -6.55 7.91 3.03
C SER A 13 -7.41 6.66 2.95
N LEU A 14 -7.12 5.77 2.01
CA LEU A 14 -7.84 4.53 1.75
C LEU A 14 -6.92 3.34 1.93
N PHE A 15 -7.44 2.28 2.54
CA PHE A 15 -6.73 1.00 2.55
C PHE A 15 -7.11 0.18 1.31
N VAL A 16 -6.12 -0.26 0.56
CA VAL A 16 -6.26 -1.21 -0.55
C VAL A 16 -5.66 -2.55 -0.11
N PRO A 17 -6.49 -3.57 0.18
CA PRO A 17 -6.01 -4.87 0.64
C PRO A 17 -5.29 -5.62 -0.49
N LEU A 18 -4.22 -6.35 -0.14
CA LEU A 18 -3.51 -7.23 -1.06
C LEU A 18 -3.85 -8.70 -0.77
N ARG A 19 -4.50 -9.39 -1.71
CA ARG A 19 -4.94 -10.78 -1.55
C ARG A 19 -3.80 -11.77 -1.78
N LEU A 20 -2.97 -11.97 -0.76
CA LEU A 20 -1.85 -12.92 -0.82
C LEU A 20 -2.31 -14.39 -0.92
N GLN A 21 -3.54 -14.71 -0.52
CA GLN A 21 -4.12 -16.06 -0.65
C GLN A 21 -4.08 -16.56 -2.09
N ALA A 22 -4.20 -15.66 -3.07
CA ALA A 22 -4.15 -16.02 -4.48
C ALA A 22 -2.77 -16.53 -4.92
N LEU A 23 -1.72 -16.32 -4.12
CA LEU A 23 -0.32 -16.58 -4.48
C LEU A 23 0.24 -17.86 -3.86
N VAL A 24 -0.53 -18.55 -3.02
CA VAL A 24 -0.10 -19.77 -2.32
C VAL A 24 -0.97 -20.97 -2.70
N ILE A 25 -0.39 -22.17 -2.58
CA ILE A 25 -1.10 -23.43 -2.87
C ILE A 25 -2.13 -23.76 -1.77
N ARG A 26 -1.84 -23.42 -0.51
CA ARG A 26 -2.69 -23.71 0.65
C ARG A 26 -3.16 -22.40 1.33
N PRO A 27 -4.17 -21.72 0.75
CA PRO A 27 -4.67 -20.42 1.25
C PRO A 27 -5.44 -20.51 2.56
N ASP A 28 -5.86 -21.71 2.94
CA ASP A 28 -6.56 -22.06 4.18
C ASP A 28 -5.63 -22.13 5.39
N LEU A 29 -4.33 -22.34 5.17
CA LEU A 29 -3.36 -22.43 6.24
C LEU A 29 -2.93 -21.04 6.74
N PRO A 30 -2.59 -20.93 8.04
CA PRO A 30 -1.94 -19.74 8.56
C PRO A 30 -0.59 -19.49 7.88
N ASP A 31 -0.02 -18.31 8.12
CA ASP A 31 1.35 -17.97 7.70
C ASP A 31 1.57 -17.91 6.17
N ILE A 32 0.62 -17.30 5.45
CA ILE A 32 0.69 -17.10 3.99
C ILE A 32 2.04 -16.51 3.54
N VAL A 33 2.57 -15.53 4.27
CA VAL A 33 3.86 -14.90 3.96
C VAL A 33 5.00 -15.89 4.11
N ASP A 34 4.96 -16.75 5.13
CA ASP A 34 5.95 -17.81 5.29
C ASP A 34 5.85 -18.83 4.16
N GLN A 35 4.63 -19.16 3.73
CA GLN A 35 4.42 -20.06 2.60
C GLN A 35 4.93 -19.51 1.27
N MET A 36 4.80 -18.20 1.02
CA MET A 36 5.31 -17.56 -0.20
C MET A 36 6.83 -17.54 -0.25
N PHE A 37 7.47 -17.30 0.90
CA PHE A 37 8.91 -17.02 1.00
C PHE A 37 9.69 -18.13 1.73
N GLN A 38 9.24 -19.39 1.62
CA GLN A 38 9.86 -20.54 2.31
C GLN A 38 11.36 -20.70 2.01
N ARG A 39 11.80 -20.31 0.80
CA ARG A 39 13.20 -20.36 0.37
C ARG A 39 14.11 -19.34 1.09
N PHE A 40 13.54 -18.35 1.76
CA PHE A 40 14.25 -17.32 2.49
C PHE A 40 14.20 -17.55 4.00
N LEU A 41 15.20 -17.01 4.71
CA LEU A 41 15.24 -17.09 6.17
C LEU A 41 14.06 -16.31 6.77
N PRO A 42 13.47 -16.75 7.90
CA PRO A 42 12.29 -16.11 8.49
C PRO A 42 12.43 -14.59 8.71
N ASN A 43 13.62 -14.13 9.09
CA ASN A 43 13.91 -12.70 9.30
C ASN A 43 13.97 -11.88 8.00
N GLU A 44 14.12 -12.50 6.83
CA GLU A 44 14.16 -11.83 5.53
C GLU A 44 12.77 -11.75 4.87
N ARG A 45 11.83 -12.62 5.25
CA ARG A 45 10.51 -12.74 4.61
C ARG A 45 9.68 -11.44 4.63
N PRO A 46 9.66 -10.65 5.72
CA PRO A 46 8.97 -9.35 5.70
C PRO A 46 9.56 -8.39 4.65
N GLN A 47 10.89 -8.40 4.47
CA GLN A 47 11.55 -7.58 3.46
C GLN A 47 11.20 -8.07 2.05
N ARG A 48 11.10 -9.38 1.82
CA ARG A 48 10.67 -9.94 0.53
C ARG A 48 9.23 -9.57 0.18
N LEU A 49 8.34 -9.54 1.17
CA LEU A 49 6.98 -9.04 0.98
C LEU A 49 6.98 -7.55 0.59
N GLN A 50 7.79 -6.72 1.26
CA GLN A 50 7.93 -5.31 0.90
C GLN A 50 8.46 -5.13 -0.53
N LEU A 51 9.41 -5.97 -0.97
CA LEU A 51 9.91 -5.95 -2.35
C LEU A 51 8.82 -6.31 -3.36
N LEU A 52 8.00 -7.33 -3.09
CA LEU A 52 6.84 -7.65 -3.92
C LEU A 52 5.90 -6.45 -4.04
N MET A 53 5.53 -5.84 -2.90
CA MET A 53 4.65 -4.67 -2.88
C MET A 53 5.24 -3.49 -3.65
N ALA A 54 6.56 -3.26 -3.53
CA ALA A 54 7.28 -2.26 -4.31
C ALA A 54 7.24 -2.56 -5.82
N CYS A 55 7.40 -3.82 -6.23
CA CYS A 55 7.27 -4.22 -7.63
C CYS A 55 5.86 -3.98 -8.17
N LEU A 56 4.82 -4.21 -7.36
CA LEU A 56 3.44 -3.87 -7.73
C LEU A 56 3.26 -2.36 -7.95
N LEU A 57 3.80 -1.54 -7.05
CA LEU A 57 3.72 -0.08 -7.19
C LEU A 57 4.43 0.41 -8.46
N ARG A 58 5.63 -0.09 -8.75
CA ARG A 58 6.35 0.25 -9.99
C ARG A 58 5.57 -0.10 -11.25
N ARG A 59 4.88 -1.25 -11.26
CA ARG A 59 4.02 -1.66 -12.39
C ARG A 59 2.91 -0.66 -12.65
N PHE A 60 2.39 -0.02 -11.61
CA PHE A 60 1.36 1.01 -11.68
C PHE A 60 1.91 2.44 -11.80
N GLY A 61 3.19 2.61 -12.17
CA GLY A 61 3.78 3.93 -12.41
C GLY A 61 4.18 4.69 -11.15
N PHE A 62 4.22 4.05 -9.99
CA PHE A 62 4.72 4.66 -8.76
C PHE A 62 6.24 4.55 -8.66
N VAL A 63 6.85 5.64 -8.19
CA VAL A 63 8.28 5.73 -7.89
C VAL A 63 8.47 6.01 -6.40
N PRO A 64 9.52 5.45 -5.76
CA PRO A 64 9.81 5.79 -4.37
C PRO A 64 10.20 7.26 -4.29
N ASP A 65 9.76 7.95 -3.24
CA ASP A 65 10.22 9.31 -2.97
C ASP A 65 11.72 9.28 -2.58
N CYS A 66 12.56 9.71 -3.52
CA CYS A 66 14.01 9.78 -3.36
C CYS A 66 14.47 11.02 -2.57
N ALA A 67 13.58 11.97 -2.27
CA ALA A 67 13.89 13.16 -1.47
C ALA A 67 14.08 12.85 0.04
N GLY A 68 13.97 11.56 0.38
CA GLY A 68 14.18 10.91 1.67
C GLY A 68 14.64 11.80 2.81
N VAL A 69 13.68 12.21 3.64
CA VAL A 69 13.96 12.33 5.07
C VAL A 69 14.33 10.92 5.53
N LYS A 70 15.64 10.65 5.71
CA LYS A 70 16.13 9.50 6.48
C LYS A 70 15.25 9.47 7.73
N ASP A 71 14.47 8.40 7.94
CA ASP A 71 13.61 8.13 9.09
C ASP A 71 12.07 8.12 8.86
N MET A 72 11.57 8.39 7.65
CA MET A 72 10.12 8.28 7.35
C MET A 72 9.74 6.95 6.68
N CYS A 73 8.50 6.46 6.92
CA CYS A 73 7.94 5.37 6.14
C CYS A 73 7.99 5.76 4.65
N PRO A 74 8.55 4.92 3.77
CA PRO A 74 8.75 5.29 2.37
C PRO A 74 7.39 5.57 1.72
N VAL A 75 7.23 6.80 1.23
CA VAL A 75 6.10 7.20 0.41
C VAL A 75 6.45 6.92 -1.04
N TRP A 76 5.49 6.39 -1.78
CA TRP A 76 5.58 6.16 -3.21
C TRP A 76 4.68 7.16 -3.91
N ILE A 77 5.20 7.85 -4.91
CA ILE A 77 4.49 8.90 -5.64
C ILE A 77 4.25 8.39 -7.06
N HIS A 78 3.02 8.51 -7.56
CA HIS A 78 2.72 8.17 -8.95
C HIS A 78 3.46 9.14 -9.90
N CYS A 79 3.85 8.71 -11.09
CA CYS A 79 4.59 9.53 -12.05
C CYS A 79 3.86 10.84 -12.43
N THR A 80 2.54 10.89 -12.26
CA THR A 80 1.71 12.09 -12.47
C THR A 80 1.68 13.04 -11.27
N ALA A 81 2.31 12.67 -10.15
CA ALA A 81 2.30 13.35 -8.86
C ALA A 81 0.93 13.49 -8.18
N GLY A 82 -0.18 13.05 -8.78
CA GLY A 82 -1.53 13.21 -8.24
C GLY A 82 -1.90 12.23 -7.12
N MET A 83 -1.14 11.13 -6.96
CA MET A 83 -1.46 10.05 -6.02
C MET A 83 -0.19 9.62 -5.29
N MET A 84 -0.34 9.25 -4.02
CA MET A 84 0.71 8.72 -3.19
C MET A 84 0.27 7.46 -2.46
N VAL A 85 1.22 6.55 -2.20
CA VAL A 85 0.98 5.30 -1.49
C VAL A 85 2.02 5.11 -0.40
N MET A 86 1.57 4.74 0.78
CA MET A 86 2.43 4.27 1.87
C MET A 86 2.30 2.76 2.03
N LEU A 87 3.45 2.10 2.22
CA LEU A 87 3.49 0.71 2.64
C LEU A 87 3.41 0.65 4.17
N PRO A 88 2.44 -0.07 4.76
CA PRO A 88 2.43 -0.33 6.20
C PRO A 88 3.76 -1.00 6.59
N CYS A 89 4.60 -0.30 7.36
CA CYS A 89 5.84 -0.89 7.83
C CYS A 89 5.52 -1.89 8.95
N ALA A 90 5.84 -3.16 8.73
CA ALA A 90 5.77 -4.17 9.78
C ALA A 90 6.89 -3.97 10.82
N SER A 91 8.09 -3.58 10.39
CA SER A 91 9.24 -3.47 11.29
C SER A 91 9.26 -2.13 12.03
N GLN A 92 8.83 -2.18 13.29
CA GLN A 92 8.95 -1.10 14.28
C GLN A 92 10.41 -0.70 14.57
N ARG A 93 11.39 -1.50 14.13
CA ARG A 93 12.80 -1.36 14.51
C ARG A 93 13.56 -0.31 13.69
N LEU A 94 13.03 0.13 12.56
CA LEU A 94 13.72 1.05 11.64
C LEU A 94 13.20 2.49 11.69
N VAL A 95 12.18 2.78 12.52
CA VAL A 95 11.53 4.09 12.58
C VAL A 95 11.81 4.74 13.94
N PRO A 96 12.49 5.89 13.99
CA PRO A 96 12.74 6.61 15.24
C PRO A 96 11.45 6.94 15.98
N ARG A 97 11.52 6.90 17.33
CA ARG A 97 10.41 7.15 18.26
C ARG A 97 9.59 8.43 18.00
N ARG A 98 10.15 9.41 17.29
CA ARG A 98 9.49 10.68 16.93
C ARG A 98 8.30 10.49 15.98
N TYR A 99 8.22 9.37 15.25
CA TYR A 99 7.12 9.06 14.33
C TYR A 99 6.14 8.01 14.86
N GLY A 100 6.28 7.59 16.14
CA GLY A 100 5.38 6.63 16.77
C GLY A 100 3.91 7.02 16.60
N THR A 101 3.60 8.31 16.70
CA THR A 101 2.22 8.82 16.53
C THR A 101 1.66 8.65 15.12
N LEU A 102 2.47 8.78 14.05
CA LEU A 102 2.01 8.57 12.66
C LEU A 102 1.82 7.09 12.36
N ILE A 103 2.73 6.24 12.88
CA ILE A 103 2.63 4.78 12.76
C ILE A 103 1.41 4.27 13.54
N ASP A 104 1.20 4.79 14.75
CA ASP A 104 0.05 4.45 15.59
C ASP A 104 -1.28 4.93 14.97
N LYS A 105 -1.30 6.14 14.39
CA LYS A 105 -2.44 6.62 13.61
C LYS A 105 -2.71 5.72 12.40
N SER A 106 -1.67 5.33 11.67
CA SER A 106 -1.78 4.39 10.54
C SER A 106 -2.30 3.02 10.99
N ARG A 107 -1.82 2.50 12.13
CA ARG A 107 -2.32 1.25 12.73
C ARG A 107 -3.79 1.34 13.14
N ARG A 108 -4.20 2.41 13.82
CA ARG A 108 -5.60 2.64 14.19
C ARG A 108 -6.49 2.77 12.96
N PHE A 109 -6.03 3.51 11.94
CA PHE A 109 -6.71 3.59 10.66
C PHE A 109 -6.88 2.21 10.01
N LEU A 110 -5.83 1.39 9.96
CA LEU A 110 -5.90 0.03 9.42
C LEU A 110 -6.84 -0.87 10.23
N GLN A 111 -6.82 -0.77 11.56
CA GLN A 111 -7.75 -1.51 12.43
C GLN A 111 -9.20 -1.14 12.11
N GLN A 112 -9.51 0.15 11.94
CA GLN A 112 -10.84 0.61 11.56
C GLN A 112 -11.22 0.18 10.14
N ALA A 113 -10.31 0.36 9.17
CA ALA A 113 -10.53 0.00 7.77
C ALA A 113 -10.69 -1.52 7.55
N THR A 114 -10.22 -2.35 8.48
CA THR A 114 -10.28 -3.82 8.39
C THR A 114 -11.11 -4.47 9.50
N ALA A 115 -11.91 -3.70 10.25
CA ALA A 115 -12.77 -4.21 11.33
C ALA A 115 -13.93 -5.09 10.84
N GLY A 116 -14.32 -4.97 9.56
CA GLY A 116 -15.42 -5.75 8.96
C GLY A 116 -15.02 -7.15 8.49
N PRO A 117 -16.00 -7.97 8.04
CA PRO A 117 -15.77 -9.34 7.56
C PRO A 117 -14.84 -9.45 6.34
N ALA A 118 -14.67 -8.37 5.57
CA ALA A 118 -13.67 -8.33 4.50
C ALA A 118 -12.21 -8.30 5.01
N GLY A 119 -11.99 -7.89 6.27
CA GLY A 119 -10.67 -7.75 6.88
C GLY A 119 -10.17 -8.96 7.68
N THR A 120 -11.05 -9.94 7.95
CA THR A 120 -10.69 -11.17 8.69
C THR A 120 -9.88 -12.13 7.83
N ASN A 121 -10.17 -12.19 6.53
CA ASN A 121 -9.50 -13.06 5.57
C ASN A 121 -8.24 -12.43 4.95
N LEU A 122 -7.71 -11.35 5.50
CA LEU A 122 -6.49 -10.73 5.00
C LEU A 122 -5.26 -11.33 5.69
N ALA A 123 -4.21 -11.60 4.90
CA ALA A 123 -2.91 -11.93 5.47
C ALA A 123 -2.43 -10.78 6.38
N ARG A 124 -1.79 -11.13 7.50
CA ARG A 124 -1.26 -10.17 8.47
C ARG A 124 0.21 -10.42 8.75
N VAL A 125 0.98 -9.36 8.92
CA VAL A 125 2.37 -9.40 9.40
C VAL A 125 2.44 -8.58 10.68
N GLU A 126 2.88 -9.18 11.79
CA GLU A 126 2.87 -8.54 13.12
C GLU A 126 1.50 -7.91 13.49
N GLY A 127 0.41 -8.60 13.15
CA GLY A 127 -0.97 -8.14 13.39
C GLY A 127 -1.48 -7.05 12.44
N VAL A 128 -0.64 -6.55 11.53
CA VAL A 128 -1.00 -5.52 10.54
C VAL A 128 -1.46 -6.18 9.23
N PRO A 129 -2.65 -5.86 8.70
CA PRO A 129 -3.12 -6.41 7.42
C PRO A 129 -2.21 -5.97 6.27
N VAL A 130 -1.94 -6.90 5.35
CA VAL A 130 -1.10 -6.64 4.18
C VAL A 130 -1.91 -5.87 3.12
N GLY A 131 -1.38 -4.73 2.71
CA GLY A 131 -2.00 -3.88 1.69
C GLY A 131 -1.34 -2.51 1.61
N PHE A 132 -2.00 -1.58 0.95
CA PHE A 132 -1.48 -0.26 0.63
C PHE A 132 -2.35 0.83 1.27
N ILE A 133 -1.72 1.89 1.79
CA ILE A 133 -2.44 3.09 2.22
C ILE A 133 -2.33 4.09 1.07
N TRP A 134 -3.43 4.26 0.35
CA TRP A 134 -3.57 5.16 -0.78
C TRP A 134 -4.04 6.54 -0.34
N SER A 135 -3.47 7.59 -0.91
CA SER A 135 -3.93 8.96 -0.69
C SER A 135 -3.80 9.76 -1.97
N TRP A 136 -4.73 10.70 -2.18
CA TRP A 136 -4.59 11.71 -3.22
C TRP A 136 -3.59 12.78 -2.76
N ASN A 137 -2.80 13.29 -3.70
CA ASN A 137 -1.85 14.36 -3.43
C ASN A 137 -2.53 15.73 -3.56
N HIS A 138 -3.04 16.23 -2.44
CA HIS A 138 -3.67 17.56 -2.37
C HIS A 138 -2.66 18.72 -2.38
N ILE A 139 -1.36 18.43 -2.18
CA ILE A 139 -0.29 19.44 -2.15
C ILE A 139 0.04 19.92 -3.57
N LEU A 140 -0.32 19.16 -4.60
CA LEU A 140 -0.15 19.56 -5.99
C LEU A 140 -1.10 20.74 -6.31
N THR A 141 -0.60 21.97 -6.18
CA THR A 141 -1.39 23.18 -6.46
C THR A 141 -1.63 23.33 -7.96
N ARG A 142 -2.67 24.11 -8.35
CA ARG A 142 -3.03 24.34 -9.77
C ARG A 142 -1.85 24.86 -10.61
N ARG A 143 -0.90 25.56 -9.99
CA ARG A 143 0.30 26.09 -10.64
C ARG A 143 1.26 25.01 -11.16
N TRP A 144 1.29 23.85 -10.52
CA TRP A 144 2.17 22.72 -10.89
C TRP A 144 1.44 21.61 -11.64
N ARG A 145 0.14 21.79 -11.91
CA ARG A 145 -0.63 20.89 -12.75
C ARG A 145 -0.28 21.15 -14.21
N SER A 146 0.04 20.09 -14.93
CA SER A 146 0.21 20.09 -16.38
C SER A 146 -0.72 19.03 -17.00
N SER A 147 -0.80 18.97 -18.32
CA SER A 147 -1.51 17.90 -19.03
C SER A 147 -1.03 16.49 -18.62
N TRP A 148 0.18 16.37 -18.06
CA TRP A 148 0.77 15.12 -17.59
C TRP A 148 0.40 14.74 -16.16
N THR A 149 -0.20 15.65 -15.37
CA THR A 149 -0.53 15.38 -13.96
C THR A 149 -1.77 14.51 -13.74
N GLY A 150 -2.48 14.18 -14.83
CA GLY A 150 -3.72 13.41 -14.80
C GLY A 150 -4.88 14.21 -14.18
N ASP A 151 -6.09 13.96 -14.65
CA ASP A 151 -7.30 14.50 -14.04
C ASP A 151 -7.82 13.59 -12.91
N GLU A 152 -8.86 14.03 -12.20
CA GLU A 152 -9.46 13.25 -11.11
C GLU A 152 -10.04 11.92 -11.64
N HIS A 153 -10.59 11.93 -12.86
CA HIS A 153 -11.13 10.73 -13.50
C HIS A 153 -10.06 9.65 -13.73
N PHE A 154 -8.88 10.04 -14.23
CA PHE A 154 -7.74 9.13 -14.37
C PHE A 154 -7.31 8.56 -13.01
N GLN A 155 -7.24 9.40 -11.97
CA GLN A 155 -6.84 8.96 -10.63
C GLN A 155 -7.80 7.92 -10.05
N ASP A 156 -9.11 8.13 -10.23
CA ASP A 156 -10.14 7.20 -9.79
C ASP A 156 -10.14 5.90 -10.59
N CYS A 157 -9.93 5.97 -11.91
CA CYS A 157 -9.78 4.79 -12.76
C CYS A 157 -8.55 3.97 -12.37
N LEU A 158 -7.42 4.62 -12.10
CA LEU A 158 -6.20 3.96 -11.67
C LEU A 158 -6.39 3.24 -10.32
N LEU A 159 -7.02 3.91 -9.34
CA LEU A 159 -7.33 3.31 -8.05
C LEU A 159 -8.29 2.10 -8.22
N ALA A 160 -9.29 2.21 -9.09
CA ALA A 160 -10.22 1.11 -9.37
C ALA A 160 -9.50 -0.08 -10.01
N ASP A 161 -8.61 0.14 -10.97
CA ASP A 161 -7.81 -0.93 -11.58
C ASP A 161 -6.84 -1.55 -10.57
N PHE A 162 -6.17 -0.73 -9.75
CA PHE A 162 -5.25 -1.19 -8.72
C PHE A 162 -5.97 -2.08 -7.69
N ARG A 163 -7.18 -1.72 -7.26
CA ARG A 163 -8.01 -2.54 -6.37
C ARG A 163 -8.36 -3.90 -6.99
N ARG A 164 -8.80 -3.91 -8.25
CA ARG A 164 -9.11 -5.17 -8.98
C ARG A 164 -7.86 -6.04 -9.11
N PHE A 165 -6.73 -5.44 -9.46
CA PHE A 165 -5.45 -6.12 -9.52
C PHE A 165 -5.08 -6.75 -8.17
N CYS A 166 -5.09 -5.99 -7.07
CA CYS A 166 -4.77 -6.49 -5.73
C CYS A 166 -5.76 -7.54 -5.20
N ALA A 167 -6.99 -7.56 -5.70
CA ALA A 167 -7.98 -8.60 -5.42
C ALA A 167 -7.78 -9.88 -6.25
N ASN A 168 -6.76 -9.94 -7.11
CA ASN A 168 -6.54 -11.01 -8.08
C ASN A 168 -7.69 -11.16 -9.09
N ASP A 169 -8.31 -10.06 -9.50
CA ASP A 169 -9.31 -10.08 -10.57
C ASP A 169 -8.69 -10.57 -11.88
N ALA A 170 -9.41 -11.45 -12.59
CA ALA A 170 -8.94 -12.15 -13.79
C ALA A 170 -7.54 -12.80 -13.65
N ASN A 171 -7.17 -13.25 -12.45
CA ASN A 171 -5.85 -13.83 -12.12
C ASN A 171 -4.63 -12.92 -12.39
N ARG A 172 -4.84 -11.62 -12.59
CA ARG A 172 -3.76 -10.68 -12.94
C ARG A 172 -2.64 -10.61 -11.91
N LEU A 173 -2.96 -10.75 -10.62
CA LEU A 173 -1.96 -10.74 -9.55
C LEU A 173 -1.16 -12.05 -9.54
N LYS A 174 -1.83 -13.20 -9.71
CA LYS A 174 -1.19 -14.51 -9.78
C LYS A 174 -0.29 -14.63 -11.00
N ASP A 175 -0.77 -14.24 -12.17
CA ASP A 175 0.00 -14.28 -13.42
C ASP A 175 1.25 -13.40 -13.32
N TYR A 176 1.11 -12.20 -12.72
CA TYR A 176 2.24 -11.34 -12.47
C TYR A 176 3.25 -11.96 -11.49
N TRP A 177 2.77 -12.53 -10.38
CA TRP A 177 3.63 -13.22 -9.42
C TRP A 177 4.41 -14.35 -10.06
N ASP A 178 3.76 -15.17 -10.89
CA ASP A 178 4.42 -16.27 -11.60
C ASP A 178 5.48 -15.74 -12.57
N SER A 179 5.22 -14.62 -13.25
CA SER A 179 6.18 -14.00 -14.19
C SER A 179 7.45 -13.42 -13.55
N ILE A 180 7.44 -13.18 -12.24
CA ILE A 180 8.61 -12.64 -11.50
C ILE A 180 9.30 -13.68 -10.62
N TRP A 181 8.64 -14.82 -10.37
CA TRP A 181 9.10 -15.85 -9.44
C TRP A 181 9.57 -17.13 -10.13
N TYR A 182 9.14 -17.37 -11.37
CA TYR A 182 9.69 -18.35 -12.29
C TYR A 182 10.56 -17.68 -13.34
#